data_AF-A0A517N1J3-F1
#
_entry.id   AF-A0A517N1J3-F1
#
_cell.length_a   1.000
_cell.length_b   1.000
_cell.length_c   1.000
_cell.angle_alpha   90.00
_cell.angle_beta   90.00
_cell.angle_gamma   90.00
#
_symmetry.space_group_name_H-M   'P 1'
#
loop_
_entity.id
_entity.type
_entity.pdbx_description
1 polymer ?
#
loop_
_entity_poly.entity_id
_entity_poly.type
_entity_poly.pdbx_seq_one_letter_code
_entity_poly.pdbx_strand_id
1 'polypeptide(L)'
;MAGRSGLLSCVGSKKDERAGMQIQLNGRSKEVATGATVADLLVELELDSRTLAVERNLELAPRTEHAATQLAEGDRIEIVTLVGGG
;
A
#
# COMPACT_ATOMS: atom_id res chain seq x y z
N MET A 1 -12.52 39.23 11.55
CA MET A 1 -11.57 38.41 12.32
C MET A 1 -11.31 37.15 11.50
N ALA A 2 -10.06 36.90 11.12
CA ALA A 2 -9.65 36.01 10.04
C ALA A 2 -10.14 34.56 10.18
N GLY A 3 -10.63 34.00 9.07
CA GLY A 3 -10.73 32.57 8.88
C GLY A 3 -9.36 31.93 8.67
N ARG A 4 -9.26 30.65 9.05
CA ARG A 4 -8.26 29.62 8.70
C ARG A 4 -8.43 28.51 9.75
N SER A 5 -8.59 27.25 9.38
CA SER A 5 -7.44 26.46 8.95
C SER A 5 -7.91 25.21 8.23
N GLY A 6 -7.55 25.08 6.96
CA GLY A 6 -7.55 23.80 6.28
C GLY A 6 -6.32 23.00 6.70
N LEU A 7 -6.46 21.69 6.84
CA LEU A 7 -5.36 20.75 6.64
C LEU A 7 -5.79 19.79 5.54
N LEU A 8 -5.73 20.29 4.32
CA LEU A 8 -5.51 19.45 3.14
C LEU A 8 -4.02 19.11 3.17
N SER A 9 -3.67 17.93 3.70
CA SER A 9 -2.28 17.51 3.71
C SER A 9 -1.90 17.04 2.31
N CYS A 10 -1.28 17.95 1.57
CA CYS A 10 -0.47 17.62 0.41
C CYS A 10 0.79 16.89 0.90
N VAL A 11 0.91 15.61 0.60
CA VAL A 11 2.21 14.94 0.50
C VAL A 11 2.33 14.44 -0.93
N GLY A 12 3.29 14.99 -1.66
CA GLY A 12 3.66 14.52 -2.99
C GLY A 12 5.17 14.58 -3.11
N SER A 13 5.79 13.60 -3.80
CA SER A 13 6.85 13.80 -4.81
C SER A 13 7.63 12.53 -5.14
N LYS A 14 7.01 11.64 -5.92
CA LYS A 14 7.52 11.11 -7.21
C LYS A 14 6.40 10.23 -7.78
N LYS A 15 5.42 10.86 -8.43
CA LYS A 15 4.44 10.12 -9.22
C LYS A 15 5.25 9.48 -10.35
N ASP A 16 5.45 8.17 -10.27
CA ASP A 16 5.83 7.38 -11.43
C ASP A 16 4.87 7.78 -12.55
N GLU A 17 5.38 8.23 -13.70
CA GLU A 17 4.55 8.72 -14.83
C GLU A 17 3.71 7.60 -15.48
N ARG A 18 3.66 6.41 -14.86
CA ARG A 18 2.65 5.39 -15.12
C ARG A 18 1.33 5.81 -14.45
N ALA A 19 0.25 5.74 -15.21
CA ALA A 19 -1.09 6.04 -14.72
C ALA A 19 -1.37 5.37 -13.36
N GLY A 20 -2.12 6.04 -12.49
CA GLY A 20 -2.52 5.47 -11.20
C GLY A 20 -3.65 4.45 -11.36
N MET A 21 -3.65 3.40 -10.54
CA MET A 21 -4.75 2.45 -10.41
C MET A 21 -5.27 2.46 -8.97
N GLN A 22 -6.56 2.12 -8.79
CA GLN A 22 -7.19 2.07 -7.47
C GLN A 22 -7.13 0.65 -6.91
N ILE A 23 -6.70 0.52 -5.66
CA ILE A 23 -6.78 -0.70 -4.86
C ILE A 23 -7.57 -0.44 -3.57
N GLN A 24 -7.96 -1.50 -2.87
CA GLN A 24 -8.48 -1.43 -1.51
C GLN A 24 -7.39 -1.87 -0.54
N LEU A 25 -6.84 -0.95 0.25
CA LEU A 25 -5.83 -1.21 1.27
C LEU A 25 -6.47 -1.13 2.66
N ASN A 26 -6.47 -2.23 3.42
CA ASN A 26 -7.05 -2.31 4.77
C ASN A 26 -8.48 -1.74 4.80
N GLY A 27 -9.29 -2.13 3.82
CA GLY A 27 -10.66 -1.65 3.63
C GLY A 27 -10.83 -0.20 3.12
N ARG A 28 -9.75 0.53 2.77
CA ARG A 28 -9.81 1.91 2.27
C ARG A 28 -9.25 2.02 0.86
N SER A 29 -9.88 2.84 0.02
CA SER A 29 -9.38 3.08 -1.35
C SER A 29 -8.06 3.83 -1.34
N LYS A 30 -7.11 3.34 -2.14
CA LYS A 30 -5.78 3.93 -2.33
C LYS A 30 -5.39 3.88 -3.80
N GLU A 31 -4.91 5.01 -4.31
CA GLU A 31 -4.25 5.08 -5.61
C GLU A 31 -2.79 4.63 -5.47
N VAL A 32 -2.34 3.77 -6.38
CA VAL A 32 -0.96 3.29 -6.51
C VAL A 32 -0.52 3.37 -7.97
N ALA A 33 0.79 3.40 -8.24
CA ALA A 33 1.29 3.41 -9.62
C ALA A 33 0.97 2.11 -10.36
N THR A 34 0.64 2.18 -11.66
CA THR A 34 0.47 0.98 -12.48
C THR A 34 1.77 0.17 -12.51
N GLY A 35 1.66 -1.14 -12.26
CA GLY A 35 2.81 -2.05 -12.20
C GLY A 35 3.61 -1.97 -10.88
N ALA A 36 3.12 -1.23 -9.88
CA ALA A 36 3.67 -1.30 -8.52
C ALA A 36 3.57 -2.73 -7.97
N THR A 37 4.58 -3.13 -7.20
CA THR A 37 4.60 -4.41 -6.50
C THR A 37 4.17 -4.25 -5.05
N VAL A 38 3.95 -5.37 -4.35
CA VAL A 38 3.72 -5.37 -2.89
C VAL A 38 4.91 -4.71 -2.17
N ALA A 39 6.14 -4.97 -2.60
CA ALA A 39 7.32 -4.35 -2.00
C ALA A 39 7.33 -2.83 -2.19
N ASP A 40 6.97 -2.33 -3.37
CA ASP A 40 6.89 -0.88 -3.64
C ASP A 40 5.84 -0.21 -2.74
N LEU A 41 4.68 -0.86 -2.56
CA LEU A 41 3.63 -0.38 -1.67
C LEU A 41 4.12 -0.29 -0.21
N LEU A 42 4.83 -1.31 0.29
CA LEU A 42 5.37 -1.28 1.65
C LEU A 42 6.41 -0.17 1.84
N VAL A 43 7.26 0.07 0.83
CA VAL A 43 8.21 1.18 0.84
C VAL A 43 7.50 2.53 0.85
N GLU A 44 6.46 2.71 0.02
CA GLU A 44 5.66 3.94 -0.02
C GLU A 44 4.96 4.24 1.31
N LEU A 45 4.53 3.18 2.01
CA LEU A 45 3.90 3.28 3.33
C LEU A 45 4.91 3.38 4.49
N GLU A 46 6.20 3.35 4.21
CA GLU A 46 7.30 3.37 5.20
C GLU A 46 7.19 2.20 6.22
N LEU A 47 6.76 1.03 5.75
CA LEU A 47 6.52 -0.16 6.57
C LEU A 47 7.66 -1.19 6.46
N ASP A 48 8.09 -1.75 7.59
CA ASP A 48 9.05 -2.87 7.61
C ASP A 48 8.33 -4.20 7.37
N SER A 49 8.62 -4.82 6.22
CA SER A 49 8.09 -6.15 5.87
C SER A 49 8.45 -7.27 6.87
N ARG A 50 9.41 -7.06 7.80
CA ARG A 50 9.85 -8.08 8.80
C ARG A 50 8.83 -8.38 9.87
N THR A 51 7.95 -7.45 10.15
CA THR A 51 6.95 -7.58 11.22
C THR A 51 5.55 -7.76 10.66
N LEU A 52 5.40 -7.83 9.34
CA LEU A 52 4.11 -7.76 8.65
C LEU A 52 3.86 -8.98 7.77
N ALA A 53 2.61 -9.41 7.74
CA ALA A 53 2.04 -10.26 6.71
C ALA A 53 1.25 -9.41 5.72
N VAL A 54 1.33 -9.76 4.44
CA VAL A 54 0.55 -9.12 3.38
C VAL A 54 -0.33 -10.17 2.74
N GLU A 55 -1.62 -9.91 2.69
CA GLU A 55 -2.61 -10.69 1.96
C GLU A 55 -3.06 -9.90 0.74
N ARG A 56 -3.13 -10.57 -0.41
CA ARG A 56 -3.67 -10.06 -1.66
C ARG A 56 -4.87 -10.91 -2.04
N ASN A 57 -6.06 -10.32 -2.06
CA ASN A 57 -7.31 -10.98 -2.45
C ASN A 57 -7.57 -12.31 -1.68
N LEU A 58 -7.40 -12.30 -0.36
CA LEU A 58 -7.53 -13.48 0.51
C LEU A 58 -6.41 -14.54 0.36
N GLU A 59 -5.34 -14.21 -0.37
CA GLU A 59 -4.16 -15.07 -0.53
C GLU A 59 -2.93 -14.42 0.12
N LEU A 60 -2.28 -15.14 1.03
CA LEU A 60 -1.07 -14.65 1.69
C LEU A 60 0.07 -14.54 0.68
N ALA A 61 0.59 -13.34 0.45
CA ALA A 61 1.75 -13.10 -0.39
C ALA A 61 3.03 -13.41 0.40
N PRO A 62 3.81 -14.45 0.03
CA PRO A 62 5.05 -14.78 0.72
C PRO A 62 6.03 -13.60 0.64
N ARG A 63 6.74 -13.31 1.73
CA ARG A 63 7.69 -12.18 1.79
C ARG A 63 8.72 -12.22 0.66
N THR A 64 9.19 -13.41 0.29
CA THR A 64 10.14 -13.62 -0.82
C THR A 64 9.59 -13.22 -2.18
N GLU A 65 8.27 -13.16 -2.32
CA GLU A 65 7.58 -12.84 -3.57
C GLU A 65 7.12 -11.38 -3.63
N HIS A 66 7.16 -10.62 -2.53
CA HIS A 66 6.64 -9.23 -2.49
C HIS A 66 7.18 -8.33 -3.60
N ALA A 67 8.45 -8.51 -4.01
CA ALA A 67 9.08 -7.74 -5.08
C ALA A 67 8.68 -8.21 -6.50
N ALA A 68 8.08 -9.40 -6.64
CA ALA A 68 7.58 -9.95 -7.90
C ALA A 68 6.05 -9.88 -8.01
N THR A 69 5.34 -9.82 -6.88
CA THR A 69 3.88 -9.72 -6.82
C THR A 69 3.43 -8.32 -7.25
N GLN A 70 3.08 -8.18 -8.53
CA GLN A 70 2.48 -6.95 -9.05
C GLN A 70 1.05 -6.78 -8.54
N LEU A 71 0.73 -5.56 -8.15
CA LEU A 71 -0.62 -5.13 -7.83
C LEU A 71 -1.40 -4.93 -9.14
N ALA A 72 -2.72 -5.14 -9.08
CA ALA A 72 -3.64 -4.88 -10.17
C ALA A 72 -4.79 -3.98 -9.69
N GLU A 73 -5.45 -3.32 -10.64
CA GLU A 73 -6.63 -2.51 -10.34
C GLU A 73 -7.72 -3.35 -9.66
N GLY A 74 -8.28 -2.81 -8.59
CA GLY A 74 -9.32 -3.46 -7.80
C GLY A 74 -8.82 -4.48 -6.77
N ASP A 75 -7.52 -4.75 -6.69
CA ASP A 75 -6.96 -5.65 -5.70
C ASP A 75 -7.30 -5.22 -4.27
N ARG A 76 -7.55 -6.21 -3.41
CA ARG A 76 -7.72 -6.03 -1.97
C ARG A 76 -6.44 -6.46 -1.27
N ILE A 77 -5.80 -5.50 -0.61
CA ILE A 77 -4.56 -5.69 0.12
C ILE A 77 -4.82 -5.50 1.60
N GLU A 78 -4.53 -6.52 2.40
CA GLU A 78 -4.56 -6.43 3.86
C GLU A 78 -3.12 -6.56 4.38
N ILE A 79 -2.71 -5.64 5.24
CA ILE A 79 -1.39 -5.61 5.87
C ILE A 79 -1.60 -5.69 7.38
N VAL A 80 -1.16 -6.79 7.96
CA VAL A 80 -1.34 -7.08 9.39
C VAL A 80 0.00 -7.38 10.06
N THR A 81 0.15 -7.00 11.32
CA THR A 81 1.33 -7.39 12.10
C THR A 81 1.27 -8.88 12.40
N LEU A 82 2.40 -9.57 12.23
CA LEU A 82 2.56 -10.93 12.71
C LEU A 82 2.48 -10.91 14.24
N VAL A 83 1.39 -11.40 14.80
CA VAL A 83 1.33 -11.74 16.22
C VAL A 83 1.96 -13.13 16.38
N GLY A 84 3.13 -13.19 16.99
CA GLY A 84 3.75 -14.46 17.34
C GLY A 84 2.86 -15.21 18.33
N GLY A 85 2.23 -16.30 17.87
CA GLY A 85 1.75 -17.34 18.78
C GLY A 85 2.97 -18.10 19.31
N GLY A 86 3.09 -18.17 20.64
CA GLY A 86 4.12 -18.99 21.31
C GLY A 86 3.93 -20.47 21.09
#